data_AF-A0A536A6Z0-F1
#
_entry.id   AF-A0A536A6Z0-F1
#
_cell.length_a   1.000
_cell.length_b   1.000
_cell.length_c   1.000
_cell.angle_alpha   90.00
_cell.angle_beta   90.00
_cell.angle_gamma   90.00
#
_symmetry.space_group_name_H-M   'P 1'
#
loop_
_entity.id
_entity.type
_entity.pdbx_description
1 polymer ?
#
loop_
_entity_poly.entity_id
_entity_poly.type
_entity_poly.pdbx_seq_one_letter_code
_entity_poly.pdbx_strand_id
1 'polypeptide(L)'
;MSNSRGQAGGRGSGKYDRTRLHLQKQPALIHRDRKYSKGDGFSTLLGIGLAVIVVLGIVLITIIGHGNSTAAASGTTTGVAPAYGSLNHPKGTCGNAGQAPCPVSDPAWVSVGAGSPAAVASAITTNQEFIALASQYGFTSLDIPALVHAYRAHTGVDYYDDDHWVVSVRNNTGMRCGLFDFVFDRAHSRMRFSSYGVLTAQDPHALQAFPYVSSSAALSRLQSQRKLKVLAGTRPELIFFPIDPSFPYLTSPVHKWAGGGNSAMNPMWHMSGSDRHDYFLGADLYVHGQQDLPITTGQP
;
A
#
# COMPACT_ATOMS: atom_id res chain seq x y z
N MET A 1 55.28 44.63 2.86
CA MET A 1 54.94 45.92 3.51
C MET A 1 53.61 45.66 4.23
N SER A 2 53.54 45.35 5.55
CA SER A 2 53.83 46.19 6.74
C SER A 2 52.94 47.44 6.74
N ASN A 3 52.05 47.79 7.68
CA ASN A 3 51.82 47.58 9.13
C ASN A 3 50.29 47.69 9.40
N SER A 4 49.61 47.02 10.35
CA SER A 4 49.76 46.88 11.81
C SER A 4 49.36 48.12 12.64
N ARG A 5 48.31 47.98 13.48
CA ARG A 5 48.12 48.45 14.90
C ARG A 5 46.62 48.62 15.18
N GLY A 6 46.03 48.18 16.30
CA GLY A 6 46.47 47.55 17.56
C GLY A 6 45.23 47.50 18.49
N GLN A 7 44.98 46.37 19.18
CA GLN A 7 45.10 46.18 20.64
C GLN A 7 44.03 46.91 21.50
N ALA A 8 43.51 46.42 22.64
CA ALA A 8 43.80 45.31 23.56
C ALA A 8 42.53 45.05 24.41
N GLY A 9 42.24 43.84 24.89
CA GLY A 9 42.67 43.33 26.21
C GLY A 9 41.43 42.72 26.91
N GLY A 10 41.47 41.77 27.85
CA GLY A 10 42.54 40.99 28.46
C GLY A 10 41.94 39.99 29.47
N ARG A 11 42.56 38.80 29.52
CA ARG A 11 42.73 37.80 30.60
C ARG A 11 42.07 37.96 32.00
N GLY A 12 41.57 36.81 32.48
CA GLY A 12 41.65 36.31 33.88
C GLY A 12 40.92 34.95 33.99
N SER A 13 41.54 33.77 34.12
CA SER A 13 42.32 33.17 35.23
C SER A 13 41.53 33.02 36.56
N GLY A 14 41.14 31.79 36.90
CA GLY A 14 40.71 31.40 38.26
C GLY A 14 40.35 29.91 38.38
N LYS A 15 41.20 29.13 39.08
CA LYS A 15 40.98 27.73 39.51
C LYS A 15 40.49 27.70 40.98
N TYR A 16 39.91 26.55 41.38
CA TYR A 16 39.56 26.06 42.73
C TYR A 16 38.28 26.72 43.33
N ASP A 17 37.36 26.06 44.03
CA ASP A 17 37.55 24.98 45.01
C ASP A 17 36.26 24.16 45.29
N ARG A 18 36.42 23.09 46.08
CA ARG A 18 35.55 21.93 46.32
C ARG A 18 35.12 21.87 47.79
N THR A 19 33.82 21.84 48.13
CA THR A 19 33.26 21.24 49.39
C THR A 19 31.72 21.37 49.37
N ARG A 20 30.87 20.34 49.35
CA ARG A 20 30.54 19.21 50.26
C ARG A 20 29.70 19.59 51.50
N LEU A 21 28.48 19.03 51.52
CA LEU A 21 27.73 18.36 52.62
C LEU A 21 26.84 19.14 53.62
N HIS A 22 25.76 18.41 53.97
CA HIS A 22 24.75 18.54 55.05
C HIS A 22 23.39 19.12 54.60
N LEU A 23 22.22 18.57 54.93
CA LEU A 23 21.76 17.51 55.84
C LEU A 23 20.29 17.20 55.43
N GLN A 24 19.92 15.93 55.18
CA GLN A 24 19.04 15.12 56.06
C GLN A 24 17.54 15.49 56.10
N LYS A 25 16.69 14.62 55.52
CA LYS A 25 15.64 13.93 56.30
C LYS A 25 15.18 12.64 55.61
N GLN A 26 15.03 11.61 56.44
CA GLN A 26 14.84 10.20 56.16
C GLN A 26 13.39 9.80 55.82
N PRO A 27 13.18 8.59 55.27
CA PRO A 27 11.88 8.02 54.96
C PRO A 27 11.17 7.46 56.21
N ALA A 28 9.84 7.55 56.24
CA ALA A 28 9.02 6.86 57.23
C ALA A 28 8.77 5.40 56.79
N LEU A 29 9.36 4.48 57.56
CA LEU A 29 8.99 3.08 57.68
C LEU A 29 7.57 2.94 58.26
N ILE A 30 6.73 2.10 57.65
CA ILE A 30 5.63 1.44 58.36
C ILE A 30 5.99 -0.04 58.51
N HIS A 31 5.92 -0.48 59.76
CA HIS A 31 6.32 -1.77 60.29
C HIS A 31 5.22 -2.83 60.07
N ARG A 32 5.68 -4.04 59.73
CA ARG A 32 5.18 -5.39 60.10
C ARG A 32 3.67 -5.63 60.29
N ASP A 33 3.18 -6.69 59.64
CA ASP A 33 3.00 -7.94 60.39
C ASP A 33 3.05 -9.21 59.53
N ARG A 34 3.75 -10.21 60.08
CA ARG A 34 3.98 -11.54 59.51
C ARG A 34 3.18 -12.51 60.37
N LYS A 35 2.19 -13.20 59.79
CA LYS A 35 1.66 -14.44 60.37
C LYS A 35 1.95 -15.60 59.41
N TYR A 36 2.86 -16.46 59.86
CA TYR A 36 2.96 -17.83 59.43
C TYR A 36 1.76 -18.61 59.98
N SER A 37 1.13 -19.46 59.16
CA SER A 37 0.50 -20.68 59.65
C SER A 37 0.74 -21.79 58.62
N LYS A 38 1.44 -22.83 59.06
CA LYS A 38 1.44 -24.16 58.45
C LYS A 38 0.18 -24.89 58.93
N GLY A 39 -0.45 -25.64 58.03
CA GLY A 39 -1.50 -26.59 58.36
C GLY A 39 -1.79 -27.46 57.15
N ASP A 40 -1.22 -28.66 57.16
CA ASP A 40 -1.41 -29.72 56.17
C ASP A 40 -2.85 -30.27 56.16
N GLY A 41 -3.26 -30.76 54.98
CA GLY A 41 -3.93 -32.05 54.87
C GLY A 41 -5.45 -32.12 55.00
N PHE A 42 -6.06 -32.78 54.00
CA PHE A 42 -7.39 -33.39 53.97
C PHE A 42 -8.62 -32.47 53.76
N SER A 43 -9.06 -32.36 52.49
CA SER A 43 -10.41 -32.82 52.11
C SER A 43 -10.53 -32.91 50.57
N THR A 44 -9.92 -33.94 50.00
CA THR A 44 -10.30 -34.55 48.74
C THR A 44 -11.69 -35.17 48.90
N LEU A 45 -12.77 -34.46 48.57
CA LEU A 45 -14.08 -35.07 48.24
C LEU A 45 -15.16 -34.07 47.74
N LEU A 46 -14.78 -32.94 47.12
CA LEU A 46 -15.73 -32.00 46.50
C LEU A 46 -15.25 -31.42 45.16
N GLY A 47 -14.29 -32.08 44.51
CA GLY A 47 -13.68 -31.65 43.24
C GLY A 47 -14.08 -32.45 42.00
N ILE A 48 -14.90 -33.49 42.14
CA ILE A 48 -15.23 -34.40 41.01
C ILE A 48 -16.59 -34.03 40.37
N GLY A 49 -17.50 -33.39 41.10
CA GLY A 49 -18.81 -32.98 40.54
C GLY A 49 -18.77 -31.76 39.62
N LEU A 50 -17.75 -30.89 39.76
CA LEU A 50 -17.67 -29.63 39.01
C LEU A 50 -16.91 -29.76 37.68
N ALA A 51 -16.05 -30.77 37.55
CA ALA A 51 -15.34 -31.06 36.29
C ALA A 51 -16.25 -31.72 35.24
N VAL A 52 -17.23 -32.53 35.65
CA VAL A 52 -18.14 -33.23 34.72
C VAL A 52 -19.15 -32.29 34.08
N ILE A 53 -19.61 -31.25 34.78
CA ILE A 53 -20.56 -30.25 34.25
C ILE A 53 -19.89 -29.34 33.22
N VAL A 54 -18.62 -28.98 33.41
CA VAL A 54 -17.87 -28.15 32.45
C VAL A 54 -17.55 -28.92 31.17
N VAL A 55 -17.23 -30.22 31.25
CA VAL A 55 -16.96 -31.04 30.06
C VAL A 55 -18.23 -31.34 29.27
N LEU A 56 -19.38 -31.59 29.92
CA LEU A 56 -20.66 -31.77 29.23
C LEU A 56 -21.19 -30.46 28.59
N GLY A 57 -20.94 -29.30 29.20
CA GLY A 57 -21.28 -28.00 28.61
C GLY A 57 -20.50 -27.68 27.34
N ILE A 58 -19.21 -28.08 27.27
CA ILE A 58 -18.36 -27.86 26.09
C ILE A 58 -18.72 -28.84 24.94
N VAL A 59 -19.14 -30.06 25.26
CA VAL A 59 -19.58 -31.05 24.25
C VAL A 59 -20.94 -30.67 23.65
N LEU A 60 -21.86 -30.07 24.41
CA LEU A 60 -23.17 -29.66 23.86
C LEU A 60 -23.06 -28.43 22.92
N ILE A 61 -22.14 -27.49 23.19
CA ILE A 61 -21.87 -26.35 22.30
C ILE A 61 -21.21 -26.81 20.98
N THR A 62 -20.41 -27.88 21.02
CA THR A 62 -19.78 -28.42 19.80
C THR A 62 -20.73 -29.24 18.92
N ILE A 63 -21.80 -29.83 19.48
CA ILE A 63 -22.79 -30.59 18.70
C ILE A 63 -23.87 -29.66 18.10
N ILE A 64 -24.28 -28.60 18.80
CA ILE A 64 -25.24 -27.61 18.25
C ILE A 64 -24.57 -26.67 17.22
N GLY A 65 -23.23 -26.57 17.22
CA GLY A 65 -22.46 -25.82 16.22
C GLY A 65 -22.19 -26.54 14.89
N HIS A 66 -22.56 -27.82 14.72
CA HIS A 66 -22.21 -28.61 13.53
C HIS A 66 -23.40 -29.21 12.76
N GLY A 67 -24.62 -28.74 13.00
CA GLY A 67 -25.81 -29.28 12.32
C GLY A 67 -26.77 -28.20 11.88
N ASN A 68 -26.50 -27.55 10.74
CA ASN A 68 -27.46 -27.49 9.64
C ASN A 68 -26.88 -26.74 8.42
N SER A 69 -26.71 -27.53 7.36
CA SER A 69 -26.90 -27.14 5.96
C SER A 69 -25.91 -26.14 5.36
N THR A 70 -24.74 -26.66 5.00
CA THR A 70 -24.14 -26.29 3.73
C THR A 70 -25.16 -26.59 2.63
N ALA A 71 -25.93 -25.58 2.22
CA ALA A 71 -26.52 -25.60 0.89
C ALA A 71 -25.34 -25.69 -0.08
N ALA A 72 -25.18 -26.85 -0.70
CA ALA A 72 -24.26 -27.04 -1.81
C ALA A 72 -24.67 -26.06 -2.91
N ALA A 73 -24.00 -24.91 -2.96
CA ALA A 73 -23.95 -24.13 -4.18
C ALA A 73 -23.02 -24.89 -5.12
N SER A 74 -23.63 -25.69 -5.98
CA SER A 74 -23.03 -26.24 -7.19
C SER A 74 -22.51 -25.07 -8.04
N GLY A 75 -21.30 -24.62 -7.75
CA GLY A 75 -20.55 -23.63 -8.51
C GLY A 75 -19.13 -24.14 -8.61
N THR A 76 -18.78 -24.64 -9.78
CA THR A 76 -17.49 -25.24 -10.13
C THR A 76 -16.34 -24.37 -9.63
N THR A 77 -15.61 -24.83 -8.61
CA THR A 77 -14.33 -24.23 -8.21
C THR A 77 -13.27 -24.64 -9.22
N THR A 78 -13.20 -23.95 -10.37
CA THR A 78 -11.95 -23.87 -11.11
C THR A 78 -11.01 -22.98 -10.30
N GLY A 79 -9.90 -23.55 -9.86
CA GLY A 79 -8.97 -22.95 -8.91
C GLY A 79 -8.62 -21.50 -9.26
N VAL A 80 -9.11 -20.57 -8.43
CA VAL A 80 -8.60 -19.20 -8.39
C VAL A 80 -7.20 -19.28 -7.79
N ALA A 81 -6.19 -19.16 -8.66
CA ALA A 81 -4.81 -18.95 -8.23
C ALA A 81 -4.78 -17.77 -7.23
N PRO A 82 -3.90 -17.79 -6.21
CA PRO A 82 -3.83 -16.72 -5.21
C PRO A 82 -3.75 -15.37 -5.90
N ALA A 83 -4.83 -14.61 -5.78
CA ALA A 83 -5.00 -13.36 -6.48
C ALA A 83 -3.91 -12.39 -6.05
N TYR A 84 -3.28 -11.74 -7.03
CA TYR A 84 -2.42 -10.57 -6.85
C TYR A 84 -3.20 -9.49 -6.08
N GLY A 85 -2.96 -9.38 -4.77
CA GLY A 85 -3.35 -8.25 -3.92
C GLY A 85 -2.19 -7.98 -2.96
N SER A 86 -1.50 -6.86 -3.14
CA SER A 86 -1.74 -5.58 -2.44
C SER A 86 -1.43 -5.66 -0.94
N LEU A 87 -0.46 -4.87 -0.51
CA LEU A 87 -0.22 -4.34 0.85
C LEU A 87 -1.36 -4.63 1.84
N ASN A 88 -1.03 -5.32 2.93
CA ASN A 88 -1.86 -5.95 3.97
C ASN A 88 -2.92 -5.05 4.68
N HIS A 89 -3.76 -4.32 3.96
CA HIS A 89 -4.80 -3.45 4.52
C HIS A 89 -6.20 -3.90 4.08
N PRO A 90 -7.19 -3.99 4.99
CA PRO A 90 -8.57 -4.26 4.63
C PRO A 90 -9.14 -3.08 3.82
N LYS A 91 -9.61 -3.35 2.60
CA LYS A 91 -10.14 -2.36 1.66
C LYS A 91 -11.67 -2.44 1.64
N GLY A 92 -12.34 -1.66 2.51
CA GLY A 92 -13.80 -1.41 2.48
C GLY A 92 -14.68 -2.23 3.45
N THR A 93 -15.96 -1.85 3.57
CA THR A 93 -16.96 -2.37 4.53
C THR A 93 -17.80 -3.54 4.03
N CYS A 94 -17.58 -4.02 2.81
CA CYS A 94 -18.33 -5.10 2.17
C CYS A 94 -17.43 -5.84 1.16
N GLY A 95 -17.84 -7.01 0.66
CA GLY A 95 -17.07 -7.78 -0.33
C GLY A 95 -15.85 -8.56 0.20
N ASN A 96 -15.59 -8.55 1.52
CA ASN A 96 -14.58 -9.42 2.13
C ASN A 96 -15.10 -10.85 2.39
N ALA A 97 -14.20 -11.80 2.61
CA ALA A 97 -14.57 -13.18 2.95
C ALA A 97 -15.49 -13.23 4.20
N GLY A 98 -16.70 -13.77 4.03
CA GLY A 98 -17.72 -13.83 5.10
C GLY A 98 -18.63 -12.59 5.20
N GLN A 99 -18.49 -11.59 4.33
CA GLN A 99 -19.37 -10.42 4.28
C GLN A 99 -20.38 -10.49 3.12
N ALA A 100 -21.44 -9.70 3.23
CA ALA A 100 -22.43 -9.57 2.16
C ALA A 100 -21.82 -8.93 0.90
N PRO A 101 -22.22 -9.36 -0.31
CA PRO A 101 -21.90 -8.67 -1.55
C PRO A 101 -22.50 -7.26 -1.53
N CYS A 102 -21.78 -6.26 -2.05
CA CYS A 102 -22.33 -4.92 -2.13
C CYS A 102 -23.10 -4.67 -3.45
N PRO A 103 -24.11 -3.76 -3.43
CA PRO A 103 -25.07 -3.62 -4.51
C PRO A 103 -24.46 -3.07 -5.81
N VAL A 104 -25.06 -3.41 -6.95
CA VAL A 104 -24.67 -2.98 -8.33
C VAL A 104 -25.98 -2.58 -9.05
N SER A 105 -26.09 -1.56 -9.91
CA SER A 105 -25.18 -1.16 -11.00
C SER A 105 -25.27 0.32 -11.38
N ASP A 106 -24.15 1.02 -11.36
CA ASP A 106 -23.92 2.18 -12.23
C ASP A 106 -23.46 1.64 -13.61
N PRO A 107 -24.09 2.07 -14.72
CA PRO A 107 -23.81 1.54 -16.07
C PRO A 107 -22.37 1.78 -16.54
N ALA A 108 -21.61 2.68 -15.92
CA ALA A 108 -20.20 2.88 -16.23
C ALA A 108 -19.31 1.70 -15.80
N TRP A 109 -19.78 0.86 -14.87
CA TRP A 109 -19.02 -0.27 -14.34
C TRP A 109 -19.26 -1.56 -15.13
N VAL A 110 -18.17 -2.16 -15.59
CA VAL A 110 -18.13 -3.45 -16.29
C VAL A 110 -17.56 -4.50 -15.35
N SER A 111 -18.26 -5.64 -15.24
CA SER A 111 -17.78 -6.77 -14.45
C SER A 111 -16.50 -7.38 -15.05
N VAL A 112 -15.54 -7.70 -14.19
CA VAL A 112 -14.28 -8.36 -14.53
C VAL A 112 -14.22 -9.67 -13.76
N GLY A 113 -14.71 -10.76 -14.36
CA GLY A 113 -14.99 -12.02 -13.64
C GLY A 113 -13.81 -12.61 -12.85
N ALA A 114 -12.57 -12.34 -13.27
CA ALA A 114 -11.36 -12.56 -12.50
C ALA A 114 -10.43 -11.37 -12.69
N GLY A 115 -9.85 -10.77 -11.65
CA GLY A 115 -8.90 -9.64 -11.75
C GLY A 115 -7.55 -10.00 -12.39
N SER A 116 -7.56 -10.78 -13.47
CA SER A 116 -6.40 -11.18 -14.27
C SER A 116 -6.26 -10.27 -15.49
N PRO A 117 -5.03 -10.04 -16.00
CA PRO A 117 -4.82 -9.19 -17.17
C PRO A 117 -5.65 -9.60 -18.41
N ALA A 118 -5.86 -10.90 -18.63
CA ALA A 118 -6.64 -11.39 -19.78
C ALA A 118 -8.13 -11.08 -19.66
N ALA A 119 -8.71 -11.28 -18.47
CA ALA A 119 -10.12 -10.96 -18.22
C ALA A 119 -10.37 -9.44 -18.27
N VAL A 120 -9.42 -8.64 -17.76
CA VAL A 120 -9.44 -7.18 -17.87
C VAL A 120 -9.41 -6.77 -19.34
N ALA A 121 -8.46 -7.30 -20.13
CA ALA A 121 -8.39 -7.00 -21.56
C ALA A 121 -9.71 -7.34 -22.29
N SER A 122 -10.32 -8.49 -21.97
CA SER A 122 -11.64 -8.84 -22.50
C SER A 122 -12.71 -7.82 -22.11
N ALA A 123 -12.77 -7.42 -20.84
CA ALA A 123 -13.74 -6.43 -20.36
C ALA A 123 -13.55 -5.06 -21.05
N ILE A 124 -12.29 -4.64 -21.29
CA ILE A 124 -11.96 -3.37 -21.98
C ILE A 124 -12.56 -3.37 -23.39
N THR A 125 -12.42 -4.47 -24.13
CA THR A 125 -12.95 -4.54 -25.50
C THR A 125 -14.48 -4.48 -25.60
N THR A 126 -15.19 -4.64 -24.48
CA THR A 126 -16.66 -4.53 -24.41
C THR A 126 -17.15 -3.20 -23.80
N ASN A 127 -16.23 -2.37 -23.30
CA ASN A 127 -16.54 -1.06 -22.72
C ASN A 127 -16.87 -0.04 -23.82
N GLN A 128 -17.96 0.73 -23.65
CA GLN A 128 -18.48 1.62 -24.69
C GLN A 128 -17.55 2.81 -24.99
N GLU A 129 -16.93 3.38 -23.95
CA GLU A 129 -15.96 4.47 -24.08
C GLU A 129 -14.74 4.01 -24.86
N PHE A 130 -14.23 2.80 -24.57
CA PHE A 130 -13.15 2.18 -25.33
C PHE A 130 -13.54 1.97 -26.80
N ILE A 131 -14.74 1.42 -27.07
CA ILE A 131 -15.21 1.18 -28.45
C ILE A 131 -15.29 2.49 -29.24
N ALA A 132 -15.83 3.56 -28.63
CA ALA A 132 -15.92 4.88 -29.26
C ALA A 132 -14.52 5.44 -29.59
N LEU A 133 -13.59 5.39 -28.64
CA LEU A 133 -12.22 5.88 -28.83
C LEU A 133 -11.44 5.01 -29.82
N ALA A 134 -11.63 3.69 -29.81
CA ALA A 134 -11.02 2.78 -30.76
C ALA A 134 -11.47 3.08 -32.19
N SER A 135 -12.75 3.39 -32.39
CA SER A 135 -13.27 3.83 -33.69
C SER A 135 -12.72 5.19 -34.12
N GLN A 136 -12.55 6.13 -33.18
CA GLN A 136 -12.08 7.48 -33.48
C GLN A 136 -10.60 7.51 -33.86
N TYR A 137 -9.77 6.73 -33.16
CA TYR A 137 -8.31 6.79 -33.28
C TYR A 137 -7.69 5.57 -33.95
N GLY A 138 -8.50 4.60 -34.39
CA GLY A 138 -8.05 3.43 -35.13
C GLY A 138 -7.28 2.41 -34.27
N PHE A 139 -7.71 2.20 -33.01
CA PHE A 139 -7.11 1.22 -32.12
C PHE A 139 -7.54 -0.19 -32.51
N THR A 140 -6.58 -1.12 -32.61
CA THR A 140 -6.81 -2.48 -33.12
C THR A 140 -6.48 -3.57 -32.10
N SER A 141 -5.60 -3.28 -31.13
CA SER A 141 -5.17 -4.26 -30.14
C SER A 141 -4.70 -3.62 -28.84
N LEU A 142 -4.77 -4.38 -27.76
CA LEU A 142 -4.31 -4.04 -26.42
C LEU A 142 -2.97 -4.76 -26.16
N ASP A 143 -2.03 -4.08 -25.51
CA ASP A 143 -0.95 -4.77 -24.79
C ASP A 143 -1.53 -5.44 -23.50
N ILE A 144 -0.67 -6.05 -22.68
CA ILE A 144 -1.09 -6.69 -21.42
C ILE A 144 -1.44 -5.60 -20.39
N PRO A 145 -2.66 -5.56 -19.84
CA PRO A 145 -3.00 -4.63 -18.77
C PRO A 145 -2.14 -4.83 -17.53
N ALA A 146 -1.67 -3.73 -16.97
CA ALA A 146 -0.91 -3.69 -15.72
C ALA A 146 -1.75 -3.08 -14.61
N LEU A 147 -1.69 -3.68 -13.43
CA LEU A 147 -2.36 -3.17 -12.24
C LEU A 147 -1.46 -2.15 -11.54
N VAL A 148 -2.03 -0.99 -11.23
CA VAL A 148 -1.39 0.11 -10.53
C VAL A 148 -2.15 0.36 -9.24
N HIS A 149 -1.47 0.34 -8.10
CA HIS A 149 -2.11 0.44 -6.80
C HIS A 149 -2.20 1.88 -6.31
N ALA A 150 -3.36 2.23 -5.76
CA ALA A 150 -3.49 3.45 -4.96
C ALA A 150 -2.65 3.30 -3.68
N TYR A 151 -1.70 4.21 -3.49
CA TYR A 151 -0.80 4.21 -2.34
C TYR A 151 -1.22 5.27 -1.34
N ARG A 152 -1.61 4.81 -0.14
CA ARG A 152 -2.00 5.64 1.01
C ARG A 152 -3.11 6.66 0.72
N ALA A 153 -4.00 6.34 -0.21
CA ALA A 153 -5.10 7.22 -0.55
C ALA A 153 -6.34 6.91 0.30
N HIS A 154 -6.80 7.94 1.02
CA HIS A 154 -8.05 7.97 1.79
C HIS A 154 -8.71 9.34 1.60
N THR A 155 -8.86 9.73 0.34
CA THR A 155 -9.30 11.06 -0.10
C THR A 155 -10.83 11.18 -0.16
N GLY A 156 -11.55 10.05 -0.17
CA GLY A 156 -12.99 10.00 -0.45
C GLY A 156 -13.32 10.07 -1.94
N VAL A 157 -12.32 9.97 -2.82
CA VAL A 157 -12.47 10.02 -4.27
C VAL A 157 -11.98 8.70 -4.86
N ASP A 158 -12.89 7.94 -5.50
CA ASP A 158 -12.60 6.62 -6.08
C ASP A 158 -11.33 6.61 -6.95
N TYR A 159 -11.12 7.67 -7.75
CA TYR A 159 -9.93 7.79 -8.62
C TYR A 159 -8.61 7.71 -7.84
N TYR A 160 -8.55 8.24 -6.62
CA TYR A 160 -7.32 8.19 -5.83
C TYR A 160 -7.32 6.98 -4.90
N ASP A 161 -8.49 6.54 -4.44
CA ASP A 161 -8.62 5.54 -3.38
C ASP A 161 -8.64 4.08 -3.89
N ASP A 162 -8.99 3.86 -5.16
CA ASP A 162 -9.04 2.54 -5.77
C ASP A 162 -7.79 2.22 -6.61
N ASP A 163 -7.57 0.93 -6.87
CA ASP A 163 -6.51 0.49 -7.79
C ASP A 163 -6.95 0.73 -9.24
N HIS A 164 -5.99 0.77 -10.18
CA HIS A 164 -6.26 1.06 -11.59
C HIS A 164 -5.67 0.00 -12.51
N TRP A 165 -6.40 -0.36 -13.57
CA TRP A 165 -5.84 -1.11 -14.70
C TRP A 165 -5.43 -0.15 -15.79
N VAL A 166 -4.16 -0.22 -16.18
CA VAL A 166 -3.59 0.63 -17.22
C VAL A 166 -3.08 -0.23 -18.37
N VAL A 167 -3.42 0.16 -19.60
CA VAL A 167 -3.03 -0.60 -20.80
C VAL A 167 -2.68 0.31 -21.96
N SER A 168 -1.59 0.01 -22.65
CA SER A 168 -1.27 0.66 -23.93
C SER A 168 -1.98 -0.03 -25.08
N VAL A 169 -2.38 0.75 -26.10
CA VAL A 169 -3.12 0.25 -27.27
C VAL A 169 -2.37 0.55 -28.55
N ARG A 170 -2.55 -0.30 -29.56
CA ARG A 170 -1.87 -0.21 -30.84
C ARG A 170 -2.85 0.04 -31.97
N ASN A 171 -2.36 0.65 -33.05
CA ASN A 171 -3.09 0.82 -34.30
C ASN A 171 -2.80 -0.35 -35.27
N ASN A 172 -3.35 -0.27 -36.47
CA ASN A 172 -3.16 -1.25 -37.55
C ASN A 172 -1.69 -1.39 -38.03
N THR A 173 -0.83 -0.40 -37.81
CA THR A 173 0.60 -0.49 -38.11
C THR A 173 1.42 -1.08 -36.97
N GLY A 174 0.76 -1.49 -35.87
CA GLY A 174 1.39 -2.06 -34.69
C GLY A 174 2.05 -1.04 -33.76
N MET A 175 1.97 0.26 -34.09
CA MET A 175 2.48 1.35 -33.26
C MET A 175 1.54 1.62 -32.09
N ARG A 176 2.10 1.90 -30.91
CA ARG A 176 1.29 2.33 -29.77
C ARG A 176 0.83 3.76 -29.99
N CYS A 177 -0.45 3.98 -29.76
CA CYS A 177 -1.13 5.23 -30.09
C CYS A 177 -2.09 5.68 -28.99
N GLY A 178 -2.19 4.92 -27.90
CA GLY A 178 -2.92 5.35 -26.72
C GLY A 178 -2.51 4.60 -25.46
N LEU A 179 -2.87 5.19 -24.34
CA LEU A 179 -2.77 4.63 -23.00
C LEU A 179 -4.12 4.84 -22.32
N PHE A 180 -4.68 3.77 -21.78
CA PHE A 180 -6.00 3.78 -21.17
C PHE A 180 -5.90 3.45 -19.69
N ASP A 181 -6.77 4.09 -18.92
CA ASP A 181 -6.86 3.97 -17.48
C ASP A 181 -8.30 3.59 -17.08
N PHE A 182 -8.41 2.59 -16.20
CA PHE A 182 -9.68 2.10 -15.67
C PHE A 182 -9.59 1.98 -14.15
N VAL A 183 -10.50 2.64 -13.43
CA VAL A 183 -10.64 2.44 -11.97
C VAL A 183 -11.11 1.00 -11.75
N PHE A 184 -10.50 0.31 -10.79
CA PHE A 184 -10.78 -1.08 -10.44
C PHE A 184 -11.28 -1.21 -9.01
N ASP A 185 -12.59 -1.41 -8.90
CA ASP A 185 -13.26 -1.78 -7.67
C ASP A 185 -13.09 -3.28 -7.44
N ARG A 186 -12.03 -3.62 -6.69
CA ARG A 186 -11.68 -5.01 -6.38
C ARG A 186 -12.78 -5.71 -5.58
N ALA A 187 -13.46 -5.00 -4.68
CA ALA A 187 -14.47 -5.59 -3.78
C ALA A 187 -15.66 -6.14 -4.57
N HIS A 188 -16.00 -5.51 -5.69
CA HIS A 188 -17.08 -5.93 -6.58
C HIS A 188 -16.59 -6.58 -7.86
N SER A 189 -15.27 -6.73 -8.04
CA SER A 189 -14.64 -7.25 -9.27
C SER A 189 -15.21 -6.57 -10.52
N ARG A 190 -15.20 -5.24 -10.52
CA ARG A 190 -15.70 -4.42 -11.62
C ARG A 190 -14.73 -3.28 -11.90
N MET A 191 -14.75 -2.77 -13.12
CA MET A 191 -13.93 -1.64 -13.53
C MET A 191 -14.77 -0.62 -14.30
N ARG A 192 -14.37 0.64 -14.28
CA ARG A 192 -14.96 1.68 -15.12
C ARG A 192 -13.89 2.46 -15.85
N PHE A 193 -14.22 2.97 -17.03
CA PHE A 193 -13.34 3.90 -17.73
C PHE A 193 -13.06 5.13 -16.85
N SER A 194 -11.79 5.53 -16.80
CA SER A 194 -11.32 6.66 -16.01
C SER A 194 -10.81 7.77 -16.92
N SER A 195 -9.77 7.47 -17.68
CA SER A 195 -9.10 8.44 -18.53
C SER A 195 -8.32 7.77 -19.66
N TYR A 196 -7.86 8.57 -20.61
CA TYR A 196 -7.01 8.11 -21.71
C TYR A 196 -5.99 9.18 -22.08
N GLY A 197 -4.85 8.73 -22.60
CA GLY A 197 -3.85 9.55 -23.27
C GLY A 197 -3.68 9.09 -24.72
N VAL A 198 -3.57 10.03 -25.65
CA VAL A 198 -3.23 9.74 -27.05
C VAL A 198 -1.73 9.86 -27.22
N LEU A 199 -1.09 8.83 -27.79
CA LEU A 199 0.33 8.81 -28.05
C LEU A 199 0.58 9.12 -29.53
N THR A 200 1.39 10.14 -29.80
CA THR A 200 1.84 10.43 -31.17
C THR A 200 3.07 9.59 -31.50
N ALA A 201 3.42 9.50 -32.78
CA ALA A 201 4.62 8.75 -33.20
C ALA A 201 5.93 9.35 -32.65
N GLN A 202 5.91 10.62 -32.22
CA GLN A 202 7.05 11.31 -31.61
C GLN A 202 7.11 11.12 -30.09
N ASP A 203 6.05 10.58 -29.47
CA ASP A 203 6.03 10.31 -28.04
C ASP A 203 6.98 9.15 -27.72
N PRO A 204 7.97 9.31 -26.83
CA PRO A 204 8.83 8.20 -26.38
C PRO A 204 8.04 6.99 -25.88
N HIS A 205 6.87 7.21 -25.29
CA HIS A 205 5.99 6.15 -24.79
C HIS A 205 5.32 5.34 -25.91
N ALA A 206 5.24 5.87 -27.14
CA ALA A 206 4.74 5.10 -28.28
C ALA A 206 5.66 3.91 -28.66
N LEU A 207 6.94 3.99 -28.25
CA LEU A 207 7.95 2.98 -28.60
C LEU A 207 7.99 1.80 -27.61
N GLN A 208 7.32 1.90 -26.47
CA GLN A 208 7.44 0.94 -25.36
C GLN A 208 6.08 0.60 -24.74
N ALA A 209 5.90 -0.65 -24.34
CA ALA A 209 4.69 -1.05 -23.62
C ALA A 209 4.67 -0.38 -22.25
N PHE A 210 3.47 -0.08 -21.77
CA PHE A 210 3.30 0.19 -20.35
C PHE A 210 3.46 -1.12 -19.54
N PRO A 211 4.12 -1.10 -18.36
CA PRO A 211 4.83 0.02 -17.76
C PRO A 211 6.16 0.33 -18.47
N TYR A 212 6.49 1.62 -18.54
CA TYR A 212 7.66 2.15 -19.25
C TYR A 212 9.02 1.76 -18.66
N VAL A 213 9.02 1.37 -17.39
CA VAL A 213 10.17 0.78 -16.72
C VAL A 213 9.75 -0.62 -16.28
N SER A 214 10.53 -1.65 -16.60
CA SER A 214 10.24 -3.01 -16.15
C SER A 214 10.55 -3.19 -14.67
N SER A 215 9.90 -4.18 -14.03
CA SER A 215 10.21 -4.55 -12.64
C SER A 215 11.68 -4.96 -12.47
N SER A 216 12.28 -5.65 -13.45
CA SER A 216 13.70 -6.00 -13.45
C SER A 216 14.62 -4.78 -13.51
N ALA A 217 14.26 -3.75 -14.29
CA ALA A 217 14.98 -2.49 -14.30
C ALA A 217 14.84 -1.78 -12.95
N ALA A 218 13.67 -1.82 -12.32
CA ALA A 218 13.46 -1.26 -10.99
C ALA A 218 14.35 -1.90 -9.93
N LEU A 219 14.41 -3.23 -9.90
CA LEU A 219 15.29 -4.00 -9.03
C LEU A 219 16.77 -3.64 -9.24
N SER A 220 17.20 -3.51 -10.50
CA SER A 220 18.56 -3.11 -10.86
C SER A 220 18.91 -1.70 -10.36
N ARG A 221 17.95 -0.77 -10.41
CA ARG A 221 18.13 0.59 -9.86
C ARG A 221 18.24 0.59 -8.33
N LEU A 222 17.41 -0.19 -7.64
CA LEU A 222 17.53 -0.38 -6.18
C LEU A 222 18.92 -0.90 -5.80
N GLN A 223 19.39 -1.94 -6.48
CA GLN A 223 20.69 -2.53 -6.22
C GLN A 223 21.84 -1.57 -6.54
N SER A 224 21.79 -0.84 -7.65
CA SER A 224 22.87 0.06 -8.06
C SER A 224 22.95 1.32 -7.21
N GLN A 225 21.81 1.96 -6.90
CA GLN A 225 21.75 3.26 -6.21
C GLN A 225 21.69 3.17 -4.68
N ARG A 226 21.09 2.11 -4.12
CA ARG A 226 20.97 1.93 -2.67
C ARG A 226 21.78 0.75 -2.12
N LYS A 227 22.38 -0.07 -2.99
CA LYS A 227 23.10 -1.30 -2.59
C LYS A 227 22.21 -2.29 -1.84
N LEU A 228 20.91 -2.26 -2.11
CA LEU A 228 19.91 -3.11 -1.49
C LEU A 228 19.35 -4.12 -2.50
N LYS A 229 18.88 -5.25 -1.98
CA LYS A 229 17.98 -6.15 -2.71
C LYS A 229 16.55 -5.87 -2.26
N VAL A 230 15.57 -6.40 -2.98
CA VAL A 230 14.22 -6.50 -2.42
C VAL A 230 14.16 -7.52 -1.29
N LEU A 231 13.27 -7.30 -0.34
CA LEU A 231 12.97 -8.20 0.74
C LEU A 231 12.50 -9.55 0.18
N ALA A 232 13.05 -10.65 0.71
CA ALA A 232 12.68 -11.99 0.27
C ALA A 232 11.18 -12.23 0.45
N GLY A 233 10.53 -12.81 -0.55
CA GLY A 233 9.08 -13.04 -0.58
C GLY A 233 8.24 -11.84 -1.01
N THR A 234 8.86 -10.70 -1.32
CA THR A 234 8.18 -9.52 -1.89
C THR A 234 8.53 -9.35 -3.38
N ARG A 235 7.73 -8.54 -4.08
CA ARG A 235 7.96 -8.15 -5.48
C ARG A 235 7.74 -6.64 -5.64
N PRO A 236 8.36 -6.00 -6.65
CA PRO A 236 8.01 -4.65 -7.02
C PRO A 236 6.55 -4.53 -7.44
N GLU A 237 5.88 -3.46 -7.02
CA GLU A 237 4.49 -3.16 -7.37
C GLU A 237 4.41 -1.76 -7.98
N LEU A 238 3.54 -1.55 -8.97
CA LEU A 238 3.28 -0.22 -9.50
C LEU A 238 2.34 0.52 -8.56
N ILE A 239 2.65 1.77 -8.26
CA ILE A 239 1.84 2.62 -7.39
C ILE A 239 1.63 4.01 -7.98
N PHE A 240 0.56 4.66 -7.53
CA PHE A 240 0.34 6.10 -7.68
C PHE A 240 -0.25 6.64 -6.38
N PHE A 241 -0.20 7.96 -6.19
CA PHE A 241 -0.73 8.61 -4.98
C PHE A 241 -1.25 10.01 -5.32
N PRO A 242 -2.23 10.52 -4.54
CA PRO A 242 -2.64 11.91 -4.63
C PRO A 242 -1.47 12.81 -4.23
N ILE A 243 -0.96 13.58 -5.20
CA ILE A 243 -0.01 14.67 -4.90
C ILE A 243 -0.79 15.81 -4.25
N ASP A 244 -0.21 16.39 -3.21
CA ASP A 244 -0.75 17.56 -2.52
C ASP A 244 -1.10 18.68 -3.54
N PRO A 245 -2.35 19.16 -3.59
CA PRO A 245 -2.76 20.20 -4.54
C PRO A 245 -2.06 21.55 -4.32
N SER A 246 -1.45 21.78 -3.14
CA SER A 246 -0.63 22.96 -2.86
C SER A 246 0.78 22.88 -3.48
N PHE A 247 1.23 21.69 -3.88
CA PHE A 247 2.57 21.42 -4.37
C PHE A 247 3.02 22.24 -5.61
N PRO A 248 2.15 22.58 -6.58
CA PRO A 248 2.55 23.41 -7.72
C PRO A 248 2.86 24.89 -7.37
N TYR A 249 2.37 25.40 -6.24
CA TYR A 249 2.42 26.83 -5.88
C TYR A 249 3.56 27.20 -4.94
N LEU A 250 4.40 26.24 -4.64
CA LEU A 250 5.11 26.20 -3.39
C LEU A 250 6.59 26.37 -3.88
N THR A 251 7.22 27.52 -3.55
CA THR A 251 8.37 28.10 -4.30
C THR A 251 9.73 27.61 -3.81
N SER A 252 9.81 26.39 -3.28
CA SER A 252 11.05 25.80 -2.74
C SER A 252 11.66 24.81 -3.74
N PRO A 253 13.00 24.63 -3.77
CA PRO A 253 13.67 23.66 -4.65
C PRO A 253 13.21 22.20 -4.48
N VAL A 254 12.44 21.89 -3.44
CA VAL A 254 11.75 20.59 -3.21
C VAL A 254 10.55 20.37 -4.15
N HIS A 255 10.13 21.38 -4.92
CA HIS A 255 8.84 21.39 -5.64
C HIS A 255 8.94 21.02 -7.11
N LYS A 256 10.11 20.56 -7.54
CA LYS A 256 10.34 19.99 -8.87
C LYS A 256 10.28 18.48 -8.80
N TRP A 257 9.18 17.96 -8.26
CA TRP A 257 8.98 16.52 -8.23
C TRP A 257 8.88 15.99 -9.66
N ALA A 258 9.89 15.23 -10.07
CA ALA A 258 9.98 14.59 -11.38
C ALA A 258 9.84 13.06 -11.30
N GLY A 259 9.65 12.52 -10.10
CA GLY A 259 9.56 11.08 -9.85
C GLY A 259 8.27 10.44 -10.37
N GLY A 260 7.25 11.22 -10.76
CA GLY A 260 5.96 10.70 -11.21
C GLY A 260 5.07 10.22 -10.05
N GLY A 261 4.22 9.23 -10.25
CA GLY A 261 3.27 8.75 -9.24
C GLY A 261 2.01 9.61 -9.09
N ASN A 262 1.86 10.69 -9.88
CA ASN A 262 0.73 11.63 -9.79
C ASN A 262 -0.57 11.14 -10.46
N SER A 263 -0.51 10.01 -11.17
CA SER A 263 -1.65 9.36 -11.81
C SER A 263 -1.32 7.90 -12.06
N ALA A 264 -2.34 7.05 -12.23
CA ALA A 264 -2.14 5.65 -12.59
C ALA A 264 -1.36 5.47 -13.91
N MET A 265 -1.52 6.40 -14.86
CA MET A 265 -0.81 6.43 -16.15
C MET A 265 0.65 6.87 -16.06
N ASN A 266 1.06 7.47 -14.93
CA ASN A 266 2.45 7.83 -14.63
C ASN A 266 2.84 7.25 -13.26
N PRO A 267 2.92 5.92 -13.10
CA PRO A 267 3.15 5.29 -11.81
C PRO A 267 4.63 5.30 -11.40
N MET A 268 4.88 4.92 -10.16
CA MET A 268 6.21 4.57 -9.65
C MET A 268 6.29 3.08 -9.32
N TRP A 269 7.50 2.53 -9.22
CA TRP A 269 7.69 1.20 -8.64
C TRP A 269 7.92 1.30 -7.13
N HIS A 270 7.05 0.72 -6.32
CA HIS A 270 7.26 0.48 -4.90
C HIS A 270 8.02 -0.83 -4.70
N MET A 271 9.00 -0.82 -3.79
CA MET A 271 9.86 -1.95 -3.47
C MET A 271 10.17 -1.95 -1.97
N SER A 272 9.87 -3.04 -1.28
CA SER A 272 10.37 -3.25 0.08
C SER A 272 11.83 -3.71 0.03
N GLY A 273 12.75 -2.91 0.57
CA GLY A 273 14.18 -3.22 0.63
C GLY A 273 14.51 -4.34 1.61
N SER A 274 15.67 -4.96 1.47
CA SER A 274 16.17 -6.02 2.37
C SER A 274 16.38 -5.55 3.81
N ASP A 275 16.44 -4.23 4.02
CA ASP A 275 16.47 -3.53 5.30
C ASP A 275 15.07 -3.27 5.89
N ARG A 276 14.00 -3.74 5.21
CA ARG A 276 12.58 -3.57 5.57
C ARG A 276 12.05 -2.14 5.49
N HIS A 277 12.72 -1.24 4.75
CA HIS A 277 12.17 0.07 4.40
C HIS A 277 11.57 0.06 3.00
N ASP A 278 10.65 0.99 2.75
CA ASP A 278 10.03 1.18 1.44
C ASP A 278 10.86 2.14 0.58
N TYR A 279 11.05 1.74 -0.68
CA TYR A 279 11.75 2.49 -1.71
C TYR A 279 10.88 2.64 -2.95
N PHE A 280 11.06 3.74 -3.66
CA PHE A 280 10.22 4.12 -4.78
C PHE A 280 11.08 4.51 -5.98
N LEU A 281 11.04 3.76 -7.08
CA LEU A 281 11.69 4.19 -8.30
C LEU A 281 10.74 5.09 -9.10
N GLY A 282 11.17 6.32 -9.33
CA GLY A 282 10.44 7.29 -10.12
C GLY A 282 10.68 7.17 -11.63
N ALA A 283 9.87 7.90 -12.40
CA ALA A 283 10.02 8.09 -13.84
C ALA A 283 11.35 8.78 -14.20
N ASP A 284 11.91 9.55 -13.28
CA ASP A 284 13.26 10.15 -13.34
C ASP A 284 14.41 9.12 -13.19
N LEU A 285 14.08 7.84 -12.99
CA LEU A 285 14.99 6.72 -12.77
C LEU A 285 15.81 6.83 -11.47
N TYR A 286 15.38 7.68 -10.53
CA TYR A 286 15.95 7.76 -9.19
C TYR A 286 15.14 6.95 -8.18
N VAL A 287 15.85 6.28 -7.28
CA VAL A 287 15.26 5.61 -6.13
C VAL A 287 15.09 6.64 -5.02
N HIS A 288 13.85 6.80 -4.56
CA HIS A 288 13.40 7.70 -3.51
C HIS A 288 13.06 6.90 -2.25
N GLY A 289 13.25 7.50 -1.08
CA GLY A 289 12.68 7.01 0.18
C GLY A 289 11.29 7.59 0.42
N GLN A 290 10.55 7.07 1.39
CA GLN A 290 9.20 7.54 1.70
C GLN A 290 9.11 9.04 2.00
N GLN A 291 10.13 9.60 2.66
CA GLN A 291 10.20 11.02 3.03
C GLN A 291 10.38 11.98 1.84
N ASP A 292 10.79 11.45 0.68
CA ASP A 292 10.99 12.24 -0.53
C ASP A 292 9.67 12.39 -1.32
N LEU A 293 8.63 11.60 -1.00
CA LEU A 293 7.38 11.57 -1.74
C LEU A 293 6.47 12.75 -1.36
N PRO A 294 5.94 13.50 -2.33
CA PRO A 294 5.03 14.64 -2.08
C PRO A 294 3.58 14.18 -1.89
N ILE A 295 3.37 13.21 -1.00
CA ILE A 295 2.04 12.69 -0.68
C ILE A 295 1.31 13.74 0.16
N THR A 296 0.07 14.04 -0.20
CA THR A 296 -0.79 14.90 0.62
C THR A 296 -0.90 14.37 2.06
N THR A 297 -0.78 15.26 3.04
CA THR A 297 -1.01 14.94 4.46
C THR A 297 -2.31 15.59 4.92
N GLY A 298 -3.43 14.96 4.60
CA GLY A 298 -4.77 15.48 4.93
C GLY A 298 -5.82 15.06 3.92
N GLN A 299 -7.10 15.35 4.20
CA GLN A 299 -8.14 15.30 3.18
C GLN A 299 -7.87 16.41 2.15
N PRO A 300 -8.10 16.17 0.85
CA PRO A 300 -7.84 17.15 -0.21
C PRO A 300 -8.56 18.49 0.00
#